data_AF-A0A382RH39-F1
#
_entry.id   AF-A0A382RH39-F1
#
_cell.length_a   1.000
_cell.length_b   1.000
_cell.length_c   1.000
_cell.angle_alpha   90.00
_cell.angle_beta   90.00
_cell.angle_gamma   90.00
#
_symmetry.space_group_name_H-M   'P 1'
#
loop_
_entity.id
_entity.type
_entity.pdbx_description
1 polymer ?
#
loop_
_entity_poly.entity_id
_entity_poly.type
_entity_poly.pdbx_seq_one_letter_code
_entity_poly.pdbx_strand_id
1 'polypeptide(L)'
;AIKNAGYTAGEEIFIALDVAASELFDNQLYNLASEDKSYSSDEMIEYLKILVDKYPIISIEDGLDQSDWEGWKKLNSKIGKNIQIVGDDLTVTNIHRLKRAIDEKSMNSILIKLNQIGTITETIQAVELAKKVGYGAIISHRSGETEDTIIADFSVAMGMGQIKTGSASRSDRIAKYNQLLRIEEELGNRATLATMDLLGKNK
;
A
#
# COMPACT_ATOMS: atom_id res chain seq x y z
N ALA A 1 -13.70 12.76 -12.17
CA ALA A 1 -12.38 12.74 -12.83
C ALA A 1 -12.25 11.58 -13.81
N ILE A 2 -12.22 10.32 -13.33
CA ILE A 2 -12.03 9.10 -14.17
C ILE A 2 -12.95 9.08 -15.41
N LYS A 3 -14.27 9.10 -15.22
CA LYS A 3 -15.25 9.12 -16.32
C LYS A 3 -15.08 10.30 -17.27
N ASN A 4 -14.77 11.49 -16.75
CA ASN A 4 -14.60 12.69 -17.58
C ASN A 4 -13.34 12.62 -18.45
N ALA A 5 -12.33 11.85 -18.04
CA ALA A 5 -11.14 11.58 -18.84
C ALA A 5 -11.33 10.44 -19.85
N GLY A 6 -12.51 9.79 -19.88
CA GLY A 6 -12.84 8.73 -20.84
C GLY A 6 -12.54 7.31 -20.37
N TYR A 7 -12.12 7.11 -19.11
CA TYR A 7 -11.82 5.78 -18.55
C TYR A 7 -13.00 5.16 -17.78
N THR A 8 -13.00 3.84 -17.71
CA THR A 8 -13.98 3.02 -16.98
C THR A 8 -13.45 2.68 -15.58
N ALA A 9 -14.15 3.16 -14.55
CA ALA A 9 -13.78 2.93 -13.16
C ALA A 9 -14.06 1.47 -12.76
N GLY A 10 -13.10 0.82 -12.11
CA GLY A 10 -13.20 -0.59 -11.71
C GLY A 10 -12.84 -1.60 -12.81
N GLU A 11 -12.44 -1.12 -13.99
CA GLU A 11 -11.94 -1.95 -15.09
C GLU A 11 -10.57 -1.45 -15.56
N GLU A 12 -10.48 -0.17 -15.92
CA GLU A 12 -9.25 0.47 -16.38
C GLU A 12 -8.53 1.20 -15.25
N ILE A 13 -9.29 1.83 -14.34
CA ILE A 13 -8.75 2.62 -13.22
C ILE A 13 -9.47 2.24 -11.93
N PHE A 14 -8.69 1.91 -10.91
CA PHE A 14 -9.16 1.59 -9.55
C PHE A 14 -8.76 2.69 -8.56
N ILE A 15 -9.34 2.64 -7.36
CA ILE A 15 -9.04 3.55 -6.26
C ILE A 15 -8.22 2.80 -5.21
N ALA A 16 -7.17 3.45 -4.70
CA ALA A 16 -6.45 3.03 -3.50
C ALA A 16 -6.57 4.14 -2.46
N LEU A 17 -6.76 3.77 -1.20
CA LEU A 17 -6.88 4.70 -0.09
C LEU A 17 -5.72 4.50 0.88
N ASP A 18 -5.12 5.60 1.29
CA ASP A 18 -4.28 5.67 2.48
C ASP A 18 -5.10 6.40 3.53
N VAL A 19 -5.60 5.65 4.51
CA VAL A 19 -6.51 6.18 5.54
C VAL A 19 -5.73 6.89 6.63
N ALA A 20 -4.46 6.49 6.85
CA ALA A 20 -3.62 6.98 7.94
C ALA A 20 -4.39 7.02 9.28
N ALA A 21 -5.10 5.94 9.62
CA ALA A 21 -6.10 5.93 10.68
C ALA A 21 -5.54 6.22 12.08
N SER A 22 -4.23 6.07 12.28
CA SER A 22 -3.54 6.50 13.50
C SER A 22 -3.76 8.00 13.80
N GLU A 23 -3.87 8.85 12.77
CA GLU A 23 -4.17 10.29 12.91
C GLU A 23 -5.62 10.57 13.32
N LEU A 24 -6.50 9.59 13.17
CA LEU A 24 -7.91 9.66 13.55
C LEU A 24 -8.15 9.03 14.92
N PHE A 25 -7.18 8.26 15.44
CA PHE A 25 -7.36 7.44 16.62
C PHE A 25 -7.01 8.21 17.90
N ASP A 26 -8.02 8.46 18.72
CA ASP A 26 -7.87 9.09 20.03
C ASP A 26 -8.85 8.49 21.03
N ASN A 27 -8.43 8.33 22.28
CA ASN A 27 -9.22 7.74 23.35
C ASN A 27 -9.88 6.39 23.00
N GLN A 28 -9.16 5.52 22.27
CA GLN A 28 -9.61 4.21 21.79
C GLN A 28 -10.75 4.24 20.76
N LEU A 29 -10.98 5.40 20.12
CA LEU A 29 -11.99 5.58 19.08
C LEU A 29 -11.36 6.25 17.85
N TYR A 30 -11.88 5.93 16.67
CA TYR A 30 -11.57 6.58 15.40
C TYR A 30 -12.52 7.77 15.19
N ASN A 31 -11.99 8.99 15.21
CA ASN A 31 -12.77 10.23 15.19
C ASN A 31 -12.74 10.87 13.80
N LEU A 32 -13.87 10.81 13.10
CA LEU A 32 -14.05 11.44 11.79
C LEU A 32 -14.68 12.82 12.00
N ALA A 33 -13.84 13.82 12.29
CA ALA A 33 -14.28 15.18 12.63
C ALA A 33 -15.18 15.82 11.54
N SER A 34 -14.94 15.52 10.27
CA SER A 34 -15.76 16.03 9.16
C SER A 34 -17.19 15.49 9.13
N GLU A 35 -17.42 14.34 9.76
CA GLU A 35 -18.74 13.69 9.84
C GLU A 35 -19.38 13.81 11.23
N ASP A 36 -18.67 14.40 12.21
CA ASP A 36 -19.07 14.43 13.62
C ASP A 36 -19.41 13.03 14.16
N LYS A 37 -18.54 12.04 13.86
CA LYS A 37 -18.70 10.65 14.26
C LYS A 37 -17.44 10.09 14.89
N SER A 38 -17.64 9.20 15.85
CA SER A 38 -16.60 8.39 16.45
C SER A 38 -16.95 6.91 16.30
N TYR A 39 -15.97 6.10 15.98
CA TYR A 39 -16.13 4.68 15.75
C TYR A 39 -15.22 3.87 16.67
N SER A 40 -15.73 2.77 17.20
CA SER A 40 -14.89 1.65 17.65
C SER A 40 -14.17 1.02 16.46
N SER A 41 -13.18 0.15 16.71
CA SER A 41 -12.50 -0.61 15.65
C SER A 41 -13.46 -1.40 14.77
N ASP A 42 -14.47 -2.05 15.37
CA ASP A 42 -15.43 -2.86 14.62
C ASP A 42 -16.33 -1.99 13.72
N GLU A 43 -16.72 -0.80 14.18
CA GLU A 43 -17.49 0.15 13.38
C GLU A 43 -16.65 0.79 12.27
N MET A 44 -15.36 1.08 12.53
CA MET A 44 -14.42 1.59 11.52
C MET A 44 -14.20 0.55 10.41
N ILE A 45 -14.07 -0.73 10.77
CA ILE A 45 -13.98 -1.83 9.79
C ILE A 45 -15.24 -1.91 8.93
N GLU A 46 -16.42 -1.79 9.52
CA GLU A 46 -17.68 -1.82 8.77
C GLU A 46 -17.82 -0.58 7.87
N TYR A 47 -17.40 0.59 8.34
CA TYR A 47 -17.32 1.80 7.51
C TYR A 47 -16.42 1.60 6.28
N LEU A 48 -15.20 1.08 6.47
CA LEU A 48 -14.29 0.78 5.36
C LEU A 48 -14.87 -0.26 4.40
N LYS A 49 -15.54 -1.29 4.92
CA LYS A 49 -16.24 -2.28 4.09
C LYS A 49 -17.31 -1.62 3.21
N ILE A 50 -18.14 -0.75 3.79
CA ILE A 50 -19.19 -0.03 3.04
C ILE A 50 -18.57 0.80 1.90
N LEU A 51 -17.42 1.44 2.14
CA LEU A 51 -16.70 2.16 1.08
C LEU A 51 -16.25 1.21 -0.03
N VAL A 52 -15.65 0.07 0.32
CA VAL A 52 -15.18 -0.94 -0.64
C VAL A 52 -16.32 -1.54 -1.46
N ASP A 53 -17.49 -1.78 -0.85
CA ASP A 53 -18.66 -2.29 -1.57
C ASP A 53 -19.24 -1.25 -2.55
N LYS A 54 -19.08 0.04 -2.23
CA LYS A 54 -19.71 1.16 -2.98
C LYS A 54 -18.83 1.71 -4.10
N TYR A 55 -17.51 1.64 -3.96
CA TYR A 55 -16.54 2.24 -4.86
C TYR A 55 -15.55 1.19 -5.37
N PRO A 56 -14.90 1.39 -6.54
CA PRO A 56 -13.91 0.45 -7.07
C PRO A 56 -12.56 0.56 -6.31
N ILE A 57 -12.62 0.44 -4.98
CA ILE A 57 -11.45 0.45 -4.10
C ILE A 57 -10.82 -0.93 -4.16
N ILE A 58 -9.52 -0.97 -4.47
CA ILE A 58 -8.77 -2.21 -4.58
C ILE A 58 -7.66 -2.34 -3.54
N SER A 59 -7.33 -1.26 -2.84
CA SER A 59 -6.31 -1.23 -1.80
C SER A 59 -6.66 -0.24 -0.70
N ILE A 60 -6.45 -0.65 0.55
CA ILE A 60 -6.52 0.19 1.74
C ILE A 60 -5.21 0.06 2.49
N GLU A 61 -4.55 1.20 2.69
CA GLU A 61 -3.36 1.38 3.51
C GLU A 61 -3.75 2.02 4.85
N ASP A 62 -3.18 1.48 5.94
CA ASP A 62 -3.35 1.97 7.31
C ASP A 62 -4.81 2.27 7.69
N GLY A 63 -5.69 1.32 7.40
CA GLY A 63 -7.13 1.42 7.68
C GLY A 63 -7.48 1.49 9.17
N LEU A 64 -6.56 1.10 10.06
CA LEU A 64 -6.69 1.12 11.51
C LEU A 64 -5.39 1.61 12.14
N ASP A 65 -5.45 2.03 13.39
CA ASP A 65 -4.30 2.51 14.14
C ASP A 65 -3.19 1.43 14.20
N GLN A 66 -1.94 1.86 14.17
CA GLN A 66 -0.76 1.00 14.17
C GLN A 66 -0.62 0.09 15.41
N SER A 67 -1.37 0.35 16.48
CA SER A 67 -1.39 -0.44 17.71
C SER A 67 -2.61 -1.37 17.83
N ASP A 68 -3.61 -1.24 16.95
CA ASP A 68 -4.86 -2.02 16.97
C ASP A 68 -4.73 -3.40 16.28
N TRP A 69 -3.82 -4.24 16.79
CA TRP A 69 -3.50 -5.54 16.17
C TRP A 69 -4.72 -6.46 16.03
N GLU A 70 -5.62 -6.46 17.01
CA GLU A 70 -6.87 -7.25 16.92
C GLU A 70 -7.82 -6.69 15.87
N GLY A 71 -7.94 -5.36 15.75
CA GLY A 71 -8.69 -4.72 14.67
C GLY A 71 -8.12 -5.06 13.30
N TRP A 72 -6.80 -5.00 13.10
CA TRP A 72 -6.15 -5.36 11.83
C TRP A 72 -6.45 -6.81 11.41
N LYS A 73 -6.40 -7.77 12.33
CA LYS A 73 -6.78 -9.17 12.08
C LYS A 73 -8.23 -9.28 11.60
N LYS A 74 -9.15 -8.57 12.27
CA LYS A 74 -10.56 -8.52 11.88
C LYS A 74 -10.75 -7.87 10.52
N LEU A 75 -10.08 -6.75 10.24
CA LEU A 75 -10.12 -6.04 8.97
C LEU A 75 -9.69 -6.97 7.82
N ASN A 76 -8.50 -7.57 7.95
CA ASN A 76 -7.96 -8.47 6.93
C ASN A 76 -8.84 -9.70 6.73
N SER A 77 -9.38 -10.29 7.81
CA SER A 77 -10.34 -11.39 7.72
C SER A 77 -11.64 -11.01 7.04
N LYS A 78 -12.13 -9.78 7.23
CA LYS A 78 -13.43 -9.31 6.73
C LYS A 78 -13.37 -8.95 5.24
N ILE A 79 -12.33 -8.24 4.79
CA ILE A 79 -12.28 -7.69 3.41
C ILE A 79 -10.98 -7.99 2.66
N GLY A 80 -9.92 -8.47 3.32
CA GLY A 80 -8.60 -8.72 2.72
C GLY A 80 -8.52 -9.92 1.76
N LYS A 81 -9.62 -10.62 1.51
CA LYS A 81 -9.71 -11.58 0.41
C LYS A 81 -9.96 -10.90 -0.95
N ASN A 82 -10.66 -9.77 -0.93
CA ASN A 82 -11.12 -9.09 -2.14
C ASN A 82 -10.18 -7.94 -2.53
N ILE A 83 -9.62 -7.27 -1.53
CA ILE A 83 -8.76 -6.10 -1.70
C ILE A 83 -7.41 -6.27 -1.01
N GLN A 84 -6.46 -5.43 -1.38
CA GLN A 84 -5.18 -5.30 -0.71
C GLN A 84 -5.34 -4.52 0.60
N ILE A 85 -4.73 -5.02 1.68
CA ILE A 85 -4.64 -4.41 3.01
C ILE A 85 -3.16 -4.18 3.29
N VAL A 86 -2.75 -2.92 3.19
CA VAL A 86 -1.35 -2.49 3.24
C VAL A 86 -1.02 -1.96 4.63
N GLY A 87 0.01 -2.50 5.26
CA GLY A 87 0.59 -1.92 6.48
C GLY A 87 1.78 -1.04 6.18
N ASP A 88 1.66 0.27 6.45
CA ASP A 88 2.77 1.23 6.48
C ASP A 88 3.21 1.47 7.92
N ASP A 89 2.48 2.24 8.72
CA ASP A 89 2.77 2.48 10.14
C ASP A 89 2.64 1.20 10.97
N LEU A 90 1.77 0.26 10.56
CA LEU A 90 1.66 -1.04 11.21
C LEU A 90 3.00 -1.79 11.23
N THR A 91 3.84 -1.63 10.21
CA THR A 91 5.09 -2.39 10.11
C THR A 91 6.35 -1.54 10.10
N VAL A 92 6.29 -0.28 9.68
CA VAL A 92 7.40 0.66 9.52
C VAL A 92 8.62 0.04 8.82
N THR A 93 8.38 -0.79 7.79
CA THR A 93 9.40 -1.60 7.11
C THR A 93 10.28 -2.42 8.08
N ASN A 94 9.77 -2.78 9.26
CA ASN A 94 10.51 -3.53 10.28
C ASN A 94 10.24 -5.04 10.16
N ILE A 95 11.29 -5.84 10.01
CA ILE A 95 11.19 -7.29 9.81
C ILE A 95 10.47 -7.99 10.98
N HIS A 96 10.65 -7.56 12.23
CA HIS A 96 9.98 -8.19 13.37
C HIS A 96 8.48 -7.89 13.38
N ARG A 97 8.07 -6.66 13.06
CA ARG A 97 6.66 -6.29 12.93
C ARG A 97 6.00 -6.97 11.73
N LEU A 98 6.71 -7.07 10.60
CA LEU A 98 6.25 -7.84 9.44
C LEU A 98 6.03 -9.31 9.79
N LYS A 99 6.97 -9.96 10.49
CA LYS A 99 6.79 -11.35 10.95
C LYS A 99 5.56 -11.50 11.83
N ARG A 100 5.36 -10.59 12.80
CA ARG A 100 4.15 -10.58 13.63
C ARG A 100 2.88 -10.46 12.80
N ALA A 101 2.83 -9.52 11.84
CA ALA A 101 1.68 -9.33 10.97
C ALA A 101 1.37 -10.56 10.12
N ILE A 102 2.40 -11.29 9.69
CA ILE A 102 2.27 -12.59 8.99
C ILE A 102 1.67 -13.65 9.93
N ASP A 103 2.25 -13.82 11.12
CA ASP A 103 1.84 -14.84 12.09
C ASP A 103 0.38 -14.62 12.56
N GLU A 104 0.00 -13.36 12.76
CA GLU A 104 -1.34 -12.96 13.19
C GLU A 104 -2.34 -12.83 12.03
N LYS A 105 -1.87 -12.84 10.77
CA LYS A 105 -2.67 -12.57 9.55
C LYS A 105 -3.35 -11.19 9.59
N SER A 106 -2.61 -10.17 10.01
CA SER A 106 -3.12 -8.81 10.21
C SER A 106 -3.24 -8.00 8.91
N MET A 107 -2.55 -8.39 7.84
CA MET A 107 -2.55 -7.67 6.56
C MET A 107 -2.28 -8.65 5.41
N ASN A 108 -2.20 -8.17 4.17
CA ASN A 108 -1.78 -8.99 3.01
C ASN A 108 -0.78 -8.28 2.09
N SER A 109 -0.40 -7.04 2.42
CA SER A 109 0.63 -6.30 1.72
C SER A 109 1.39 -5.36 2.66
N ILE A 110 2.63 -5.05 2.31
CA ILE A 110 3.50 -4.13 3.06
C ILE A 110 3.91 -2.93 2.20
N LEU A 111 3.92 -1.74 2.79
CA LEU A 111 4.59 -0.57 2.21
C LEU A 111 6.07 -0.58 2.59
N ILE A 112 6.95 -0.48 1.60
CA ILE A 112 8.41 -0.54 1.78
C ILE A 112 9.01 0.85 1.60
N LYS A 113 9.61 1.38 2.67
CA LYS A 113 10.37 2.64 2.65
C LYS A 113 11.82 2.35 3.01
N LEU A 114 12.73 2.50 2.03
CA LEU A 114 14.15 2.15 2.17
C LEU A 114 14.80 2.79 3.41
N ASN A 115 14.48 4.05 3.71
CA ASN A 115 15.07 4.78 4.82
C ASN A 115 14.43 4.50 6.19
N GLN A 116 13.33 3.74 6.27
CA GLN A 116 12.80 3.26 7.56
C GLN A 116 13.63 2.09 8.12
N ILE A 117 14.14 1.22 7.24
CA ILE A 117 14.97 0.08 7.62
C ILE A 117 16.47 0.40 7.58
N GLY A 118 16.90 1.30 6.69
CA GLY A 118 18.22 1.94 6.72
C GLY A 118 19.23 1.41 5.70
N THR A 119 19.14 0.14 5.30
CA THR A 119 20.04 -0.44 4.27
C THR A 119 19.30 -1.12 3.12
N ILE A 120 19.94 -1.18 1.95
CA ILE A 120 19.43 -1.91 0.78
C ILE A 120 19.28 -3.40 1.09
N THR A 121 20.27 -4.01 1.75
CA THR A 121 20.23 -5.45 2.08
C THR A 121 19.04 -5.80 2.95
N GLU A 122 18.77 -5.01 3.99
CA GLU A 122 17.63 -5.25 4.87
C GLU A 122 16.31 -4.97 4.14
N THR A 123 16.26 -3.96 3.26
CA THR A 123 15.10 -3.69 2.41
C THR A 123 14.76 -4.90 1.54
N ILE A 124 15.77 -5.49 0.88
CA ILE A 124 15.60 -6.70 0.08
C ILE A 124 15.08 -7.86 0.95
N GLN A 125 15.60 -8.03 2.17
CA GLN A 125 15.13 -9.07 3.09
C GLN A 125 13.65 -8.90 3.46
N ALA A 126 13.18 -7.66 3.68
CA ALA A 126 11.78 -7.39 3.96
C ALA A 126 10.88 -7.73 2.76
N VAL A 127 11.30 -7.35 1.54
CA VAL A 127 10.59 -7.67 0.30
C VAL A 127 10.54 -9.18 0.06
N GLU A 128 11.66 -9.88 0.18
CA GLU A 128 11.73 -11.34 -0.01
C GLU A 128 10.91 -12.10 1.05
N LEU A 129 10.86 -11.60 2.29
CA LEU A 129 9.98 -12.17 3.31
C LEU A 129 8.50 -12.04 2.91
N ALA A 130 8.07 -10.86 2.47
CA ALA A 130 6.69 -10.65 1.99
C ALA A 130 6.38 -11.56 0.79
N LYS A 131 7.27 -11.60 -0.19
CA LYS A 131 7.14 -12.45 -1.40
C LYS A 131 7.01 -13.93 -1.06
N LYS A 132 7.83 -14.43 -0.12
CA LYS A 132 7.84 -15.84 0.30
C LYS A 132 6.49 -16.30 0.86
N VAL A 133 5.74 -15.41 1.52
CA VAL A 133 4.42 -15.72 2.07
C VAL A 133 3.27 -15.28 1.16
N GLY A 134 3.58 -14.80 -0.05
CA GLY A 134 2.59 -14.36 -1.04
C GLY A 134 1.98 -12.99 -0.77
N TYR A 135 2.58 -12.18 0.10
CA TYR A 135 2.14 -10.80 0.33
C TYR A 135 2.59 -9.90 -0.81
N GLY A 136 1.80 -8.86 -1.08
CA GLY A 136 2.19 -7.77 -1.98
C GLY A 136 3.23 -6.89 -1.30
N ALA A 137 4.12 -6.26 -2.07
CA ALA A 137 5.02 -5.24 -1.54
C ALA A 137 5.02 -4.02 -2.47
N ILE A 138 4.86 -2.84 -1.88
CA ILE A 138 4.78 -1.58 -2.61
C ILE A 138 6.01 -0.76 -2.25
N ILE A 139 6.89 -0.50 -3.22
CA ILE A 139 8.05 0.38 -3.00
C ILE A 139 7.57 1.82 -2.94
N SER A 140 7.93 2.56 -1.89
CA SER A 140 7.32 3.86 -1.59
C SER A 140 8.34 4.98 -1.41
N HIS A 141 7.92 6.19 -1.76
CA HIS A 141 8.64 7.43 -1.52
C HIS A 141 8.54 7.90 -0.05
N ARG A 142 9.19 9.03 0.26
CA ARG A 142 8.93 9.82 1.47
C ARG A 142 8.28 11.18 1.19
N SER A 143 7.63 11.78 2.18
CA SER A 143 6.93 13.07 1.99
C SER A 143 7.89 14.18 1.54
N GLY A 144 9.10 14.22 2.11
CA GLY A 144 10.26 14.93 1.55
C GLY A 144 11.04 14.02 0.61
N GLU A 145 10.98 14.30 -0.70
CA GLU A 145 11.76 13.57 -1.73
C GLU A 145 12.84 14.44 -2.35
N THR A 146 13.75 13.78 -3.05
CA THR A 146 14.81 14.41 -3.85
C THR A 146 14.65 14.05 -5.33
N GLU A 147 15.61 14.46 -6.16
CA GLU A 147 15.74 14.03 -7.55
C GLU A 147 16.19 12.56 -7.70
N ASP A 148 16.69 11.93 -6.64
CA ASP A 148 17.14 10.53 -6.65
C ASP A 148 16.02 9.60 -7.13
N THR A 149 16.32 8.64 -8.00
CA THR A 149 15.32 7.76 -8.62
C THR A 149 15.43 6.31 -8.17
N ILE A 150 16.19 6.00 -7.12
CA ILE A 150 16.56 4.61 -6.75
C ILE A 150 15.35 3.69 -6.59
N ILE A 151 14.22 4.22 -6.10
CA ILE A 151 13.01 3.44 -5.88
C ILE A 151 12.35 2.97 -7.19
N ALA A 152 12.60 3.64 -8.33
CA ALA A 152 12.15 3.18 -9.64
C ALA A 152 12.89 1.89 -10.03
N ASP A 153 14.22 1.94 -10.08
CA ASP A 153 15.07 0.77 -10.36
C ASP A 153 14.83 -0.36 -9.36
N PHE A 154 14.71 -0.03 -8.06
CA PHE A 154 14.45 -1.01 -7.01
C PHE A 154 13.08 -1.69 -7.18
N SER A 155 12.04 -0.95 -7.59
CA SER A 155 10.71 -1.53 -7.82
C SER A 155 10.70 -2.56 -8.95
N VAL A 156 11.45 -2.29 -10.03
CA VAL A 156 11.60 -3.23 -11.15
C VAL A 156 12.46 -4.42 -10.75
N ALA A 157 13.59 -4.18 -10.08
CA ALA A 157 14.51 -5.23 -9.62
C ALA A 157 13.84 -6.24 -8.67
N MET A 158 12.96 -5.77 -7.78
CA MET A 158 12.24 -6.64 -6.84
C MET A 158 11.08 -7.40 -7.49
N GLY A 159 10.52 -6.87 -8.58
CA GLY A 159 9.47 -7.54 -9.35
C GLY A 159 8.15 -7.71 -8.60
N MET A 160 7.82 -6.78 -7.68
CA MET A 160 6.60 -6.83 -6.86
C MET A 160 5.41 -6.09 -7.50
N GLY A 161 5.65 -5.38 -8.61
CA GLY A 161 4.62 -4.84 -9.49
C GLY A 161 3.95 -3.55 -9.04
N GLN A 162 4.36 -2.95 -7.93
CA GLN A 162 3.73 -1.73 -7.40
C GLN A 162 4.75 -0.72 -6.87
N ILE A 163 4.47 0.56 -7.13
CA ILE A 163 5.24 1.70 -6.64
C ILE A 163 4.28 2.82 -6.18
N LYS A 164 4.54 3.42 -5.01
CA LYS A 164 3.85 4.61 -4.49
C LYS A 164 4.83 5.79 -4.54
N THR A 165 4.88 6.51 -5.68
CA THR A 165 5.82 7.64 -5.89
C THR A 165 5.16 9.03 -6.01
N GLY A 166 3.89 9.15 -5.59
CA GLY A 166 3.20 10.43 -5.46
C GLY A 166 2.29 10.76 -6.63
N SER A 167 2.00 12.04 -6.84
CA SER A 167 1.20 12.51 -7.98
C SER A 167 2.07 12.66 -9.23
N ALA A 168 1.46 12.71 -10.41
CA ALA A 168 2.10 13.12 -11.66
C ALA A 168 2.34 14.64 -11.72
N SER A 169 2.96 15.18 -10.68
CA SER A 169 3.35 16.59 -10.55
C SER A 169 4.55 16.69 -9.60
N ARG A 170 5.26 17.83 -9.67
CA ARG A 170 6.53 18.10 -8.96
C ARG A 170 7.69 17.19 -9.41
N SER A 171 8.85 17.78 -9.64
CA SER A 171 10.00 17.06 -10.23
C SER A 171 10.53 15.93 -9.33
N ASP A 172 10.39 16.06 -8.01
CA ASP A 172 10.78 15.04 -7.02
C ASP A 172 9.98 13.73 -7.18
N ARG A 173 8.78 13.79 -7.77
CA ARG A 173 7.94 12.62 -8.12
C ARG A 173 8.11 12.21 -9.57
N ILE A 174 8.05 13.18 -10.49
CA ILE A 174 8.19 12.95 -11.94
C ILE A 174 9.51 12.29 -12.30
N ALA A 175 10.60 12.58 -11.59
CA ALA A 175 11.90 11.94 -11.84
C ALA A 175 11.82 10.40 -11.76
N LYS A 176 11.03 9.83 -10.84
CA LYS A 176 10.86 8.38 -10.70
C LYS A 176 10.02 7.80 -11.85
N TYR A 177 8.96 8.48 -12.27
CA TYR A 177 8.19 8.07 -13.46
C TYR A 177 9.04 8.11 -14.73
N ASN A 178 9.84 9.17 -14.92
CA ASN A 178 10.76 9.28 -16.05
C ASN A 178 11.80 8.15 -16.04
N GLN A 179 12.29 7.76 -14.85
CA GLN A 179 13.20 6.63 -14.73
C GLN A 179 12.52 5.31 -15.09
N LEU A 180 11.27 5.09 -14.68
CA LEU A 180 10.50 3.91 -15.10
C LEU A 180 10.33 3.85 -16.62
N LEU A 181 10.08 4.98 -17.29
CA LEU A 181 10.01 5.04 -18.76
C LEU A 181 11.35 4.66 -19.41
N ARG A 182 12.48 5.13 -18.87
CA ARG A 182 13.81 4.74 -19.36
C ARG A 182 14.08 3.26 -19.17
N ILE A 183 13.71 2.70 -18.01
CA ILE A 183 13.86 1.26 -17.73
C ILE A 183 13.00 0.43 -18.70
N GLU A 184 11.76 0.84 -18.94
CA GLU A 184 10.88 0.19 -19.91
C GLU A 184 11.47 0.23 -21.33
N GLU A 185 11.97 1.39 -21.77
CA GLU A 185 12.64 1.56 -23.07
C GLU A 185 13.88 0.66 -23.19
N GLU A 186 14.72 0.57 -22.16
CA GLU A 186 15.92 -0.26 -22.14
C GLU A 186 15.60 -1.77 -22.14
N LEU A 187 14.52 -2.17 -21.47
CA LEU A 187 14.07 -3.56 -21.48
C LEU A 187 13.49 -3.96 -22.85
N GLY A 188 12.87 -3.01 -23.57
CA GLY A 188 12.25 -3.24 -24.87
C GLY A 188 11.21 -4.36 -24.80
N ASN A 189 11.32 -5.35 -25.70
CA ASN A 189 10.40 -6.49 -25.74
C ASN A 189 10.44 -7.41 -24.49
N ARG A 190 11.39 -7.19 -23.57
CA ARG A 190 11.46 -7.91 -22.29
C ARG A 190 10.64 -7.22 -21.19
N ALA A 191 10.17 -5.99 -21.42
CA ALA A 191 9.35 -5.27 -20.46
C ALA A 191 8.01 -5.98 -20.28
N THR A 192 7.52 -6.03 -19.04
CA THR A 192 6.19 -6.56 -18.73
C THR A 192 5.55 -5.66 -17.68
N LEU A 193 4.37 -5.15 -18.00
CA LEU A 193 3.58 -4.39 -17.04
C LEU A 193 2.93 -5.34 -16.03
N ALA A 194 2.95 -4.95 -14.76
CA ALA A 194 2.34 -5.71 -13.69
C ALA A 194 0.83 -5.93 -13.92
N THR A 195 0.33 -7.11 -13.55
CA THR A 195 -1.11 -7.43 -13.54
C THR A 195 -1.65 -7.37 -12.11
N MET A 196 -2.98 -7.38 -11.99
CA MET A 196 -3.69 -7.36 -10.69
C MET A 196 -3.37 -8.57 -9.80
N ASP A 197 -2.74 -9.62 -10.33
CA ASP A 197 -2.34 -10.80 -9.56
C ASP A 197 -1.21 -10.49 -8.56
N LEU A 198 -0.47 -9.39 -8.77
CA LEU A 198 0.62 -8.94 -7.90
C LEU A 198 0.17 -8.06 -6.74
N LEU A 199 -1.15 -7.88 -6.55
CA LEU A 199 -1.70 -7.13 -5.42
C LEU A 199 -1.52 -7.84 -4.07
N GLY A 200 -1.25 -9.15 -4.06
CA GLY A 200 -1.04 -9.90 -2.81
C GLY A 200 -2.32 -10.12 -2.02
N LYS A 201 -3.28 -10.84 -2.61
CA LYS A 201 -4.55 -11.17 -1.95
C LYS A 201 -4.40 -12.43 -1.07
N ASN A 202 -5.18 -12.51 0.02
CA ASN A 202 -5.28 -13.75 0.78
C ASN A 202 -5.92 -14.83 -0.12
N LYS A 203 -5.20 -15.92 -0.40
CA LYS A 203 -5.77 -17.13 -1.02
C LYS A 203 -6.68 -17.87 -0.05
#